data_AF-A0A1Y0MP26-F1
#
_entry.id   AF-A0A1Y0MP26-F1
#
_cell.length_a   1.000
_cell.length_b   1.000
_cell.length_c   1.000
_cell.angle_alpha   90.00
_cell.angle_beta   90.00
_cell.angle_gamma   90.00
#
_symmetry.space_group_name_H-M   'P 1'
#
loop_
_entity.id
_entity.type
_entity.pdbx_description
1 polymer ?
#
loop_
_entity_poly.entity_id
_entity_poly.type
_entity_poly.pdbx_seq_one_letter_code
_entity_poly.pdbx_strand_id
1 'polypeptide(L)'
;MRTRIFASVLMILGLLSCSEQAENNSILVANIKDLNKGKVYLERLQDSSLIRIDSVLVDGQSPLTLGTNLESPEVLYVHVLVDASELIDTRIPIFMEKGTVELSTRLNNLQGAAVIKGSQNHDKWMEYKQNMSRFTDRNLELIKALIESGKQQNDSLTAAIEAQQLQLVRSKYLATINFATNNTAYAASPYVVLNEVRVANTNYLDTVYNALQDSVRTGTYGKALYALIKEQQAAANEQ
;
A
#
# COMPACT_ATOMS: atom_id res chain seq x y z
N MET A 1 -17.32 -78.52 -3.79
CA MET A 1 -16.60 -78.49 -2.49
C MET A 1 -15.22 -77.92 -2.74
N ARG A 2 -14.88 -76.79 -2.10
CA ARG A 2 -13.53 -76.29 -1.69
C ARG A 2 -12.38 -76.36 -2.73
N THR A 3 -11.69 -75.30 -3.08
CA THR A 3 -10.99 -74.35 -2.19
C THR A 3 -10.77 -72.99 -2.85
N ARG A 4 -10.78 -71.95 -2.02
CA ARG A 4 -10.47 -70.55 -2.34
C ARG A 4 -9.01 -70.21 -1.99
N ILE A 5 -8.59 -69.01 -2.40
CA ILE A 5 -7.47 -68.14 -1.91
C ILE A 5 -6.05 -68.63 -2.29
N PHE A 6 -5.05 -67.85 -2.72
CA PHE A 6 -4.69 -66.43 -2.59
C PHE A 6 -3.83 -66.02 -3.80
N ALA A 7 -4.05 -64.84 -4.39
CA ALA A 7 -3.01 -64.09 -5.07
C ALA A 7 -3.35 -62.60 -5.02
N SER A 8 -2.72 -61.96 -4.04
CA SER A 8 -2.75 -60.54 -3.75
C SER A 8 -2.31 -59.71 -4.97
N VAL A 9 -3.15 -58.78 -5.41
CA VAL A 9 -2.71 -57.64 -6.21
C VAL A 9 -3.06 -56.39 -5.42
N LEU A 10 -2.12 -55.98 -4.58
CA LEU A 10 -2.14 -54.70 -3.89
C LEU A 10 -1.81 -53.63 -4.93
N MET A 11 -2.84 -53.03 -5.53
CA MET A 11 -2.71 -51.90 -6.44
C MET A 11 -2.39 -50.66 -5.59
N ILE A 12 -1.10 -50.36 -5.44
CA ILE A 12 -0.64 -49.09 -4.91
C ILE A 12 -0.90 -48.04 -5.99
N LEU A 13 -2.07 -47.40 -5.93
CA LEU A 13 -2.31 -46.11 -6.54
C LEU A 13 -1.46 -45.09 -5.78
N GLY A 14 -0.26 -44.85 -6.29
CA GLY A 14 0.54 -43.72 -5.87
C GLY A 14 -0.23 -42.45 -6.18
N LEU A 15 -0.74 -41.80 -5.12
CA LEU A 15 -1.23 -40.43 -5.17
C LEU A 15 -0.05 -39.53 -5.52
N LEU A 16 0.18 -39.29 -6.82
CA LEU A 16 0.91 -38.12 -7.27
C LEU A 16 -0.02 -36.91 -7.10
N SER A 17 -0.29 -36.54 -5.85
CA SER A 17 -0.70 -35.17 -5.52
C SER A 17 0.57 -34.32 -5.47
N CYS A 18 1.18 -34.12 -6.65
CA CYS A 18 2.04 -32.97 -6.83
C CYS A 18 1.08 -31.78 -6.94
N SER A 19 0.88 -31.07 -5.83
CA SER A 19 0.24 -29.76 -5.89
C SER A 19 1.11 -28.90 -6.81
N GLU A 20 0.65 -28.61 -8.03
CA GLU A 20 1.15 -27.47 -8.78
C GLU A 20 0.99 -26.27 -7.83
N GLN A 21 2.09 -25.84 -7.22
CA GLN A 21 2.15 -24.54 -6.58
C GLN A 21 1.93 -23.56 -7.72
N ALA A 22 0.73 -22.99 -7.78
CA ALA A 22 0.39 -21.97 -8.76
C ALA A 22 1.50 -20.92 -8.73
N GLU A 23 2.22 -20.77 -9.85
CA GLU A 23 3.30 -19.80 -9.95
C GLU A 23 2.73 -18.41 -9.62
N ASN A 24 3.36 -17.72 -8.66
CA ASN A 24 2.95 -16.39 -8.26
C ASN A 24 3.08 -15.43 -9.46
N ASN A 25 2.01 -14.71 -9.77
CA ASN A 25 2.00 -13.75 -10.88
C ASN A 25 2.69 -12.40 -10.55
N SER A 26 3.02 -12.18 -9.27
CA SER A 26 3.66 -10.96 -8.77
C SER A 26 4.82 -11.35 -7.85
N ILE A 27 6.03 -10.98 -8.23
CA ILE A 27 7.27 -11.37 -7.56
C ILE A 27 7.98 -10.13 -7.03
N LEU A 28 8.38 -10.18 -5.76
CA LEU A 28 9.26 -9.20 -5.12
C LEU A 28 10.68 -9.77 -5.05
N VAL A 29 11.64 -9.06 -5.63
CA VAL A 29 13.08 -9.34 -5.48
C VAL A 29 13.67 -8.29 -4.55
N ALA A 30 13.98 -8.68 -3.32
CA ALA A 30 14.44 -7.78 -2.26
C ALA A 30 15.94 -7.94 -1.99
N ASN A 31 16.66 -6.83 -2.15
CA ASN A 31 18.07 -6.67 -1.80
C ASN A 31 18.16 -5.80 -0.54
N ILE A 32 18.38 -6.41 0.62
CA ILE A 32 18.50 -5.71 1.90
C ILE A 32 19.96 -5.79 2.34
N LYS A 33 20.70 -4.71 2.14
CA LYS A 33 22.11 -4.65 2.53
C LYS A 33 22.25 -4.80 4.05
N ASP A 34 23.27 -5.54 4.46
CA ASP A 34 23.67 -5.78 5.85
C ASP A 34 22.68 -6.64 6.66
N LEU A 35 21.70 -7.27 5.99
CA LEU A 35 20.82 -8.28 6.59
C LEU A 35 21.40 -9.69 6.39
N ASN A 36 22.15 -10.18 7.39
CA ASN A 36 22.77 -11.50 7.33
C ASN A 36 21.87 -12.62 7.87
N LYS A 37 21.04 -12.31 8.87
CA LYS A 37 20.11 -13.22 9.53
C LYS A 37 18.79 -12.52 9.83
N GLY A 38 17.70 -13.29 9.87
CA GLY A 38 16.37 -12.78 10.20
C GLY A 38 15.29 -13.42 9.36
N LYS A 39 14.11 -12.82 9.31
CA LYS A 39 13.00 -13.21 8.45
C LYS A 39 12.43 -11.98 7.78
N VAL A 40 12.15 -12.10 6.48
CA VAL A 40 11.44 -11.07 5.72
C VAL A 40 10.04 -11.58 5.43
N TYR A 41 9.06 -10.71 5.64
CA TYR A 41 7.65 -10.98 5.37
C TYR A 41 7.15 -10.03 4.30
N LEU A 42 6.27 -10.56 3.45
CA LEU A 42 5.37 -9.76 2.64
C LEU A 42 4.01 -9.76 3.33
N GLU A 43 3.51 -8.58 3.67
CA GLU A 43 2.27 -8.38 4.43
C GLU A 43 1.24 -7.60 3.59
N ARG A 44 -0.03 -7.99 3.71
CA ARG A 44 -1.18 -7.32 3.11
C ARG A 44 -2.03 -6.70 4.21
N LEU A 45 -2.52 -5.48 3.99
CA LEU A 45 -3.52 -4.86 4.87
C LEU A 45 -4.91 -5.37 4.49
N GLN A 46 -5.57 -6.07 5.42
CA GLN A 46 -6.91 -6.59 5.28
C GLN A 46 -7.69 -6.34 6.58
N ASP A 47 -8.88 -5.73 6.47
CA ASP A 47 -9.77 -5.45 7.61
C ASP A 47 -9.06 -4.75 8.79
N SER A 48 -8.23 -3.75 8.46
CA SER A 48 -7.37 -2.98 9.40
C SER A 48 -6.25 -3.78 10.07
N SER A 49 -6.00 -5.01 9.65
CA SER A 49 -4.94 -5.88 10.17
C SER A 49 -3.93 -6.24 9.08
N LEU A 50 -2.65 -6.40 9.46
CA LEU A 50 -1.62 -6.86 8.55
C LEU A 50 -1.50 -8.39 8.61
N ILE A 51 -1.71 -9.03 7.45
CA ILE A 51 -1.65 -10.47 7.30
C ILE A 51 -0.42 -10.82 6.48
N ARG A 52 0.40 -11.74 6.99
CA ARG A 52 1.58 -12.26 6.28
C ARG A 52 1.11 -13.17 5.16
N ILE A 53 1.39 -12.77 3.92
CA ILE A 53 1.03 -13.53 2.71
C ILE A 53 2.18 -14.38 2.20
N ASP A 54 3.43 -13.99 2.50
CA ASP A 54 4.62 -14.77 2.20
C ASP A 54 5.74 -14.45 3.20
N SER A 55 6.75 -15.32 3.29
CA SER A 55 7.93 -15.10 4.11
C SER A 55 9.15 -15.87 3.62
N VAL A 56 10.33 -15.33 3.89
CA VAL A 56 11.61 -15.97 3.61
C VAL A 56 12.55 -15.84 4.80
N LEU A 57 13.21 -16.94 5.15
CA LEU A 57 14.26 -16.95 6.17
C LEU A 57 15.56 -16.42 5.53
N VAL A 58 16.22 -15.48 6.20
CA VAL A 58 17.52 -14.96 5.77
C VAL A 58 18.62 -15.72 6.50
N ASP A 59 19.48 -16.37 5.72
CA ASP A 59 20.71 -17.00 6.19
C ASP A 59 21.83 -16.79 5.17
N GLY A 60 22.31 -15.54 5.07
CA GLY A 60 23.33 -15.11 4.10
C GLY A 60 22.89 -15.07 2.63
N GLN A 61 21.64 -15.39 2.32
CA GLN A 61 21.10 -15.39 0.95
C GLN A 61 20.64 -14.00 0.52
N SER A 62 21.05 -13.58 -0.68
CA SER A 62 20.62 -12.35 -1.34
C SER A 62 20.77 -12.50 -2.87
N PRO A 63 19.83 -12.01 -3.70
CA PRO A 63 18.57 -11.39 -3.32
C PRO A 63 17.59 -12.36 -2.68
N LEU A 64 16.64 -11.81 -1.92
CA LEU A 64 15.50 -12.54 -1.37
C LEU A 64 14.35 -12.49 -2.36
N THR A 65 13.61 -13.58 -2.52
CA THR A 65 12.42 -13.63 -3.39
C THR A 65 11.20 -13.94 -2.56
N LEU A 66 10.17 -13.10 -2.68
CA LEU A 66 8.83 -13.33 -2.15
C LEU A 66 7.82 -13.18 -3.29
N GLY A 67 6.64 -13.77 -3.16
CA GLY A 67 5.63 -13.67 -4.21
C GLY A 67 4.21 -13.79 -3.70
N THR A 68 3.29 -13.31 -4.53
CA THR A 68 1.86 -13.48 -4.32
C THR A 68 1.11 -13.42 -5.65
N ASN A 69 -0.18 -13.78 -5.62
CA ASN A 69 -1.08 -13.59 -6.73
C ASN A 69 -1.89 -12.31 -6.53
N LEU A 70 -1.73 -11.36 -7.44
CA LEU A 70 -2.49 -10.11 -7.48
C LEU A 70 -3.47 -10.10 -8.64
N GLU A 71 -4.71 -9.72 -8.36
CA GLU A 71 -5.70 -9.43 -9.40
C GLU A 71 -5.45 -8.06 -10.03
N SER A 72 -5.10 -7.07 -9.21
CA SER A 72 -4.79 -5.69 -9.60
C SER A 72 -3.70 -5.11 -8.70
N PRO A 73 -3.04 -4.00 -9.09
CA PRO A 73 -2.01 -3.37 -8.28
C PRO A 73 -2.51 -2.97 -6.89
N GLU A 74 -1.73 -3.26 -5.85
CA GLU A 74 -2.04 -2.89 -4.47
C GLU A 74 -0.77 -2.60 -3.65
N VAL A 75 -0.93 -1.85 -2.55
CA VAL A 75 0.13 -1.59 -1.59
C VAL A 75 0.28 -2.79 -0.64
N LEU A 76 1.45 -3.40 -0.69
CA LEU A 76 1.91 -4.42 0.24
C LEU A 76 3.03 -3.86 1.11
N TYR A 77 3.36 -4.56 2.19
CA TYR A 77 4.35 -4.12 3.16
C TYR A 77 5.45 -5.17 3.26
N VAL A 78 6.70 -4.73 3.06
CA VAL A 78 7.88 -5.55 3.34
C VAL A 78 8.29 -5.30 4.77
N HIS A 79 8.28 -6.36 5.58
CA HIS A 79 8.59 -6.29 7.00
C HIS A 79 9.80 -7.17 7.30
N VAL A 80 10.84 -6.57 7.90
CA VAL A 80 12.11 -7.23 8.22
C VAL A 80 12.18 -7.48 9.72
N LEU A 81 12.42 -8.72 10.13
CA LEU A 81 12.57 -9.13 11.52
C LEU A 81 13.95 -9.74 11.73
N VAL A 82 14.84 -9.07 12.47
CA VAL A 82 16.20 -9.56 12.75
C VAL A 82 16.21 -10.44 14.01
N ASP A 83 15.58 -9.98 15.09
CA ASP A 83 15.44 -10.68 16.37
C ASP A 83 14.04 -10.44 16.97
N ALA A 84 13.58 -11.33 17.85
CA ALA A 84 12.26 -11.24 18.49
C ALA A 84 12.12 -10.06 19.48
N SER A 85 13.18 -9.31 19.74
CA SER A 85 13.26 -8.36 20.86
C SER A 85 13.42 -6.88 20.50
N GLU A 86 13.54 -6.49 19.22
CA GLU A 86 13.69 -5.06 18.89
C GLU A 86 12.69 -4.59 17.82
N LEU A 87 11.67 -3.89 18.34
CA LEU A 87 10.67 -3.12 17.62
C LEU A 87 11.33 -1.90 16.98
N ILE A 88 11.93 -2.07 15.81
CA ILE A 88 11.86 -1.00 14.81
C ILE A 88 10.75 -1.42 13.85
N ASP A 89 9.54 -0.91 14.09
CA ASP A 89 8.40 -1.09 13.18
C ASP A 89 8.77 -0.47 11.82
N THR A 90 9.41 -1.26 10.97
CA THR A 90 10.01 -0.82 9.71
C THR A 90 9.41 -1.60 8.57
N ARG A 91 8.16 -1.27 8.32
CA ARG A 91 7.48 -1.68 7.11
C ARG A 91 7.84 -0.74 5.98
N ILE A 92 8.23 -1.31 4.85
CA ILE A 92 8.41 -0.57 3.60
C ILE A 92 7.14 -0.78 2.78
N PRO A 93 6.28 0.23 2.62
CA PRO A 93 5.12 0.11 1.75
C PRO A 93 5.55 0.17 0.28
N ILE A 94 5.10 -0.80 -0.50
CA ILE A 94 5.44 -0.98 -1.91
C ILE A 94 4.17 -1.19 -2.70
N PHE A 95 4.04 -0.50 -3.83
CA PHE A 95 2.97 -0.82 -4.77
C PHE A 95 3.44 -2.04 -5.56
N MET A 96 2.77 -3.16 -5.34
CA MET A 96 3.03 -4.40 -6.04
C MET A 96 2.05 -4.53 -7.19
N GLU A 97 2.52 -5.09 -8.31
CA GLU A 97 1.71 -5.39 -9.49
C GLU A 97 2.23 -6.65 -10.19
N LYS A 98 1.47 -7.15 -11.16
CA LYS A 98 1.86 -8.36 -11.90
C LYS A 98 3.22 -8.16 -12.58
N GLY A 99 4.06 -9.17 -12.50
CA GLY A 99 5.45 -9.12 -12.94
C GLY A 99 6.43 -9.06 -11.77
N THR A 100 7.60 -8.46 -12.00
CA THR A 100 8.68 -8.39 -11.02
C THR A 100 8.89 -6.97 -10.53
N VAL A 101 8.80 -6.80 -9.21
CA VAL A 101 9.14 -5.56 -8.50
C VAL A 101 10.44 -5.79 -7.74
N GLU A 102 11.37 -4.86 -7.86
CA GLU A 102 12.65 -4.91 -7.16
C GLU A 102 12.65 -3.91 -6.00
N LEU A 103 13.09 -4.37 -4.83
CA LEU A 103 13.38 -3.51 -3.67
C LEU A 103 14.89 -3.54 -3.41
N SER A 104 15.51 -2.38 -3.27
CA SER A 104 16.87 -2.24 -2.73
C SER A 104 16.83 -1.33 -1.51
N THR A 105 17.40 -1.76 -0.39
CA THR A 105 17.46 -0.96 0.85
C THR A 105 18.62 -1.40 1.76
N ARG A 106 18.74 -0.81 2.95
CA ARG A 106 19.75 -1.13 3.97
C ARG A 106 19.07 -1.34 5.32
N LEU A 107 19.56 -2.33 6.07
CA LEU A 107 18.97 -2.69 7.36
C LEU A 107 18.89 -1.51 8.35
N ASN A 108 19.90 -0.65 8.39
CA ASN A 108 19.95 0.50 9.29
C ASN A 108 19.10 1.71 8.86
N ASN A 109 18.49 1.68 7.68
CA ASN A 109 17.63 2.75 7.17
C ASN A 109 16.61 2.19 6.15
N LEU A 110 15.76 1.26 6.60
CA LEU A 110 14.90 0.48 5.71
C LEU A 110 13.98 1.33 4.83
N GLN A 111 13.31 2.34 5.39
CA GLN A 111 12.43 3.22 4.60
C GLN A 111 13.20 4.29 3.84
N GLY A 112 14.16 4.96 4.49
CA GLY A 112 14.86 6.11 3.90
C GLY A 112 15.86 5.73 2.80
N ALA A 113 16.37 4.50 2.80
CA ALA A 113 17.24 3.97 1.75
C ALA A 113 16.50 3.11 0.71
N ALA A 114 15.18 2.96 0.82
CA ALA A 114 14.39 2.15 -0.10
C ALA A 114 14.38 2.76 -1.50
N VAL A 115 14.74 1.93 -2.47
CA VAL A 115 14.59 2.19 -3.91
C VAL A 115 13.78 1.06 -4.49
N ILE A 116 12.68 1.40 -5.14
CA ILE A 116 11.74 0.45 -5.73
C ILE A 116 11.74 0.63 -7.24
N LYS A 117 11.76 -0.48 -7.98
CA LYS A 117 11.71 -0.50 -9.45
C LYS A 117 10.75 -1.56 -9.93
N GLY A 118 10.30 -1.43 -11.18
CA GLY A 118 9.38 -2.37 -11.79
C GLY A 118 7.92 -2.16 -11.41
N SER A 119 7.59 -1.07 -10.71
CA SER A 119 6.21 -0.67 -10.46
C SER A 119 5.90 0.76 -10.90
N GLN A 120 5.11 0.89 -11.97
CA GLN A 120 4.65 2.18 -12.46
C GLN A 120 3.67 2.83 -11.47
N ASN A 121 2.89 2.02 -10.75
CA ASN A 121 2.00 2.52 -9.70
C ASN A 121 2.80 3.09 -8.53
N HIS A 122 3.91 2.45 -8.16
CA HIS A 122 4.80 2.98 -7.14
C HIS A 122 5.45 4.30 -7.59
N ASP A 123 5.94 4.37 -8.83
CA ASP A 123 6.53 5.59 -9.39
C ASP A 123 5.54 6.76 -9.34
N LYS A 124 4.29 6.53 -9.77
CA LYS A 124 3.21 7.54 -9.70
C LYS A 124 2.86 7.94 -8.28
N TRP A 125 2.87 7.00 -7.34
CA TRP A 125 2.66 7.33 -5.94
C TRP A 125 3.82 8.15 -5.35
N MET A 126 5.06 7.88 -5.75
CA MET A 126 6.23 8.68 -5.35
C MET A 126 6.18 10.09 -5.94
N GLU A 127 5.82 10.23 -7.22
CA GLU A 127 5.60 11.53 -7.88
C GLU A 127 4.56 12.36 -7.11
N TYR A 128 3.43 11.73 -6.74
CA TYR A 128 2.42 12.37 -5.90
C TYR A 128 2.99 12.83 -4.57
N LYS A 129 3.67 11.95 -3.82
CA LYS A 129 4.24 12.30 -2.50
C LYS A 129 5.24 13.44 -2.60
N GLN A 130 6.10 13.43 -3.61
CA GLN A 130 7.04 14.51 -3.85
C GLN A 130 6.32 15.83 -4.12
N ASN A 131 5.29 15.81 -4.97
CA ASN A 131 4.48 17.00 -5.20
C ASN A 131 3.78 17.48 -3.92
N MET A 132 3.34 16.57 -3.05
CA MET A 132 2.65 16.92 -1.81
C MET A 132 3.56 17.45 -0.70
N SER A 133 4.88 17.22 -0.79
CA SER A 133 5.86 17.68 0.22
C SER A 133 5.75 19.18 0.52
N ARG A 134 5.52 20.02 -0.50
CA ARG A 134 5.31 21.47 -0.34
C ARG A 134 4.19 21.84 0.63
N PHE A 135 3.12 21.03 0.69
CA PHE A 135 2.01 21.27 1.61
C PHE A 135 2.40 20.88 3.04
N THR A 136 3.18 19.81 3.18
CA THR A 136 3.76 19.41 4.48
C THR A 136 4.68 20.52 5.01
N ASP A 137 5.62 21.01 4.19
CA ASP A 137 6.57 22.06 4.57
C ASP A 137 5.83 23.34 4.98
N ARG A 138 4.87 23.78 4.15
CA ARG A 138 4.06 24.97 4.47
C ARG A 138 3.22 24.78 5.73
N ASN A 139 2.71 23.58 5.98
CA ASN A 139 1.96 23.32 7.21
C ASN A 139 2.87 23.38 8.45
N LEU A 140 4.11 22.89 8.36
CA LEU A 140 5.10 22.99 9.44
C LEU A 140 5.43 24.46 9.77
N GLU A 141 5.56 25.31 8.74
CA GLU A 141 5.73 26.76 8.93
C GLU A 141 4.54 27.39 9.65
N LEU A 142 3.32 27.04 9.26
CA LEU A 142 2.09 27.56 9.90
C LEU A 142 1.95 27.07 11.35
N ILE A 143 2.28 25.80 11.63
CA ILE A 143 2.29 25.27 13.00
C ILE A 143 3.29 26.03 13.87
N LYS A 144 4.50 26.31 13.35
CA LYS A 144 5.49 27.11 14.07
C LYS A 144 4.95 28.51 14.37
N ALA A 145 4.37 29.18 13.38
CA ALA A 145 3.79 30.50 13.55
C ALA A 145 2.63 30.51 14.58
N LEU A 146 1.81 29.47 14.60
CA LEU A 146 0.70 29.31 15.55
C LEU A 146 1.21 29.18 17.00
N ILE A 147 2.28 28.42 17.21
CA ILE A 147 2.92 28.28 18.53
C ILE A 147 3.50 29.63 18.98
N GLU A 148 4.08 30.42 18.08
CA GLU A 148 4.63 31.74 18.37
C GLU A 148 3.54 32.77 18.68
N SER A 149 2.43 32.79 17.93
CA SER A 149 1.31 33.71 18.18
C SER A 149 0.62 33.44 19.51
N GLY A 150 0.46 32.16 19.88
CA GLY A 150 -0.12 31.76 21.17
C GLY A 150 0.70 32.23 22.36
N LYS A 151 2.04 32.24 22.26
CA LYS A 151 2.93 32.79 23.30
C LYS A 151 2.77 34.31 23.48
N GLN A 152 2.38 35.00 22.42
CA GLN A 152 2.18 36.45 22.41
C GLN A 152 0.73 36.86 22.76
N GLN A 153 -0.17 35.90 22.99
CA GLN A 153 -1.61 36.14 23.25
C GLN A 153 -2.27 37.02 22.18
N ASN A 154 -1.88 36.84 20.91
CA ASN A 154 -2.41 37.61 19.79
C ASN A 154 -3.51 36.82 19.07
N ASP A 155 -4.74 36.93 19.57
CA ASP A 155 -5.89 36.17 19.07
C ASP A 155 -6.21 36.45 17.60
N SER A 156 -6.01 37.69 17.13
CA SER A 156 -6.23 38.05 15.72
C SER A 156 -5.23 37.36 14.79
N LEU A 157 -3.96 37.29 15.19
CA LEU A 157 -2.93 36.60 14.42
C LEU A 157 -3.17 35.09 14.40
N THR A 158 -3.56 34.51 15.54
CA THR A 158 -3.93 33.09 15.66
C THR A 158 -5.05 32.73 14.68
N ALA A 159 -6.17 33.48 14.69
CA ALA A 159 -7.29 33.23 13.78
C ALA A 159 -6.89 33.35 12.30
N ALA A 160 -5.99 34.28 11.95
CA ALA A 160 -5.49 34.43 10.59
C ALA A 160 -4.61 33.24 10.14
N ILE A 161 -3.82 32.66 11.06
CA ILE A 161 -2.99 31.47 10.78
C ILE A 161 -3.89 30.23 10.59
N GLU A 162 -4.90 30.05 11.44
CA GLU A 162 -5.86 28.95 11.32
C GLU A 162 -6.62 29.01 9.98
N ALA A 163 -7.01 30.20 9.53
CA ALA A 163 -7.63 30.39 8.21
C ALA A 163 -6.69 29.97 7.07
N GLN A 164 -5.39 30.28 7.17
CA GLN A 164 -4.38 29.83 6.20
C GLN A 164 -4.20 28.31 6.22
N GLN A 165 -4.22 27.67 7.39
CA GLN A 165 -4.16 26.21 7.49
C GLN A 165 -5.37 25.55 6.81
N LEU A 166 -6.57 26.07 7.03
CA LEU A 166 -7.78 25.57 6.35
C LEU A 166 -7.68 25.72 4.82
N GLN A 167 -7.16 26.86 4.34
CA GLN A 167 -6.94 27.07 2.91
C GLN A 167 -5.87 26.12 2.34
N LEU A 168 -4.82 25.83 3.11
CA LEU A 168 -3.78 24.89 2.73
C LEU A 168 -4.34 23.47 2.57
N VAL A 169 -5.20 23.02 3.51
CA VAL A 169 -5.89 21.72 3.44
C VAL A 169 -6.75 21.63 2.19
N ARG A 170 -7.58 22.66 1.90
CA ARG A 170 -8.41 22.71 0.68
C ARG A 170 -7.56 22.63 -0.59
N SER A 171 -6.44 23.35 -0.61
CA SER A 171 -5.52 23.35 -1.75
C SER A 171 -4.84 21.99 -1.96
N LYS A 172 -4.46 21.32 -0.86
CA LYS A 172 -3.95 19.95 -0.89
C LYS A 172 -4.99 19.00 -1.48
N TYR A 173 -6.24 19.10 -1.03
CA TYR A 173 -7.32 18.23 -1.51
C TYR A 173 -7.56 18.39 -3.02
N LEU A 174 -7.63 19.63 -3.51
CA LEU A 174 -7.74 19.91 -4.94
C LEU A 174 -6.54 19.37 -5.72
N ALA A 175 -5.33 19.49 -5.19
CA ALA A 175 -4.15 18.92 -5.82
C ALA A 175 -4.18 17.39 -5.88
N THR A 176 -4.69 16.71 -4.85
CA THR A 176 -4.92 15.25 -4.86
C THR A 176 -5.96 14.84 -5.91
N ILE A 177 -7.09 15.55 -5.97
CA ILE A 177 -8.13 15.30 -6.98
C ILE A 177 -7.56 15.47 -8.39
N ASN A 178 -6.84 16.58 -8.63
CA ASN A 178 -6.20 16.85 -9.93
C ASN A 178 -5.15 15.80 -10.29
N PHE A 179 -4.38 15.30 -9.33
CA PHE A 179 -3.45 14.21 -9.60
C PHE A 179 -4.21 12.96 -10.07
N ALA A 180 -5.27 12.59 -9.36
CA ALA A 180 -6.03 11.39 -9.65
C ALA A 180 -6.76 11.45 -11.01
N THR A 181 -7.32 12.60 -11.37
CA THR A 181 -8.01 12.79 -12.66
C THR A 181 -7.06 12.86 -13.85
N ASN A 182 -5.76 13.14 -13.63
CA ASN A 182 -4.75 13.13 -14.69
C ASN A 182 -3.95 11.82 -14.80
N ASN A 183 -4.08 10.91 -13.82
CA ASN A 183 -3.35 9.64 -13.78
C ASN A 183 -4.31 8.44 -13.73
N THR A 184 -5.36 8.48 -14.54
CA THR A 184 -6.53 7.57 -14.47
C THR A 184 -6.23 6.11 -14.77
N ALA A 185 -5.10 5.82 -15.41
CA ALA A 185 -4.61 4.47 -15.72
C ALA A 185 -3.93 3.77 -14.54
N TYR A 186 -3.66 4.48 -13.45
CA TYR A 186 -2.89 3.99 -12.32
C TYR A 186 -3.76 3.79 -11.08
N ALA A 187 -3.64 2.64 -10.44
CA ALA A 187 -4.26 2.34 -9.15
C ALA A 187 -3.77 3.28 -8.02
N ALA A 188 -2.60 3.90 -8.20
CA ALA A 188 -2.13 4.98 -7.34
C ALA A 188 -3.14 6.14 -7.22
N SER A 189 -3.94 6.42 -8.25
CA SER A 189 -4.92 7.51 -8.27
C SER A 189 -6.06 7.34 -7.27
N PRO A 190 -6.88 6.27 -7.34
CA PRO A 190 -7.89 6.03 -6.30
C PRO A 190 -7.25 5.74 -4.93
N TYR A 191 -6.05 5.16 -4.89
CA TYR A 191 -5.33 4.94 -3.62
C TYR A 191 -5.06 6.24 -2.86
N VAL A 192 -4.47 7.25 -3.51
CA VAL A 192 -4.19 8.53 -2.82
C VAL A 192 -5.48 9.24 -2.43
N VAL A 193 -6.54 9.10 -3.22
CA VAL A 193 -7.85 9.69 -2.90
C VAL A 193 -8.43 9.09 -1.61
N LEU A 194 -8.41 7.75 -1.50
CA LEU A 194 -8.90 7.02 -0.33
C LEU A 194 -8.13 7.33 0.96
N ASN A 195 -6.85 7.67 0.85
CA ASN A 195 -5.98 7.94 1.99
C ASN A 195 -5.93 9.42 2.40
N GLU A 196 -6.09 10.34 1.45
CA GLU A 196 -5.80 11.76 1.69
C GLU A 196 -7.05 12.65 1.70
N VAL A 197 -8.12 12.25 1.00
CA VAL A 197 -9.32 13.08 0.81
C VAL A 197 -10.62 12.31 1.07
N ARG A 198 -10.60 11.34 1.99
CA ARG A 198 -11.76 10.50 2.31
C ARG A 198 -13.02 11.28 2.70
N VAL A 199 -12.85 12.44 3.35
CA VAL A 199 -13.94 13.31 3.82
C VAL A 199 -14.29 14.43 2.84
N ALA A 200 -13.76 14.39 1.61
CA ALA A 200 -14.11 15.37 0.59
C ALA A 200 -15.57 15.22 0.16
N ASN A 201 -16.13 16.29 -0.42
CA ASN A 201 -17.47 16.27 -0.99
C ASN A 201 -17.58 15.15 -2.04
N THR A 202 -18.64 14.35 -1.93
CA THR A 202 -18.87 13.16 -2.74
C THR A 202 -18.84 13.42 -4.25
N ASN A 203 -19.23 14.61 -4.72
CA ASN A 203 -19.16 14.99 -6.13
C ASN A 203 -17.72 14.94 -6.68
N TYR A 204 -16.72 15.29 -5.87
CA TYR A 204 -15.32 15.18 -6.27
C TYR A 204 -14.86 13.72 -6.34
N LEU A 205 -15.32 12.89 -5.39
CA LEU A 205 -15.02 11.46 -5.40
C LEU A 205 -15.64 10.79 -6.63
N ASP A 206 -16.89 11.11 -6.96
CA ASP A 206 -17.58 10.68 -8.18
C ASP A 206 -16.83 11.12 -9.44
N THR A 207 -16.36 12.37 -9.47
CA THR A 207 -15.57 12.89 -10.61
C THR A 207 -14.31 12.07 -10.83
N VAL A 208 -13.56 11.77 -9.76
CA VAL A 208 -12.37 10.92 -9.85
C VAL A 208 -12.76 9.53 -10.34
N TYR A 209 -13.75 8.89 -9.71
CA TYR A 209 -14.13 7.51 -10.00
C TYR A 209 -14.55 7.31 -11.46
N ASN A 210 -15.33 8.25 -12.01
CA ASN A 210 -15.80 8.20 -13.38
C ASN A 210 -14.67 8.45 -14.40
N ALA A 211 -13.61 9.18 -14.02
CA ALA A 211 -12.45 9.40 -14.87
C ALA A 211 -11.52 8.17 -14.94
N LEU A 212 -11.54 7.27 -13.95
CA LEU A 212 -10.68 6.09 -13.90
C LEU A 212 -10.87 5.20 -15.13
N GLN A 213 -9.79 4.61 -15.63
CA GLN A 213 -9.89 3.54 -16.63
C GLN A 213 -10.54 2.29 -16.03
N ASP A 214 -11.19 1.48 -16.87
CA ASP A 214 -11.96 0.31 -16.41
C ASP A 214 -11.11 -0.70 -15.63
N SER A 215 -9.85 -0.90 -16.04
CA SER A 215 -8.87 -1.75 -15.34
C SER A 215 -8.59 -1.30 -13.91
N VAL A 216 -8.56 0.02 -13.66
CA VAL A 216 -8.36 0.60 -12.33
C VAL A 216 -9.67 0.61 -11.55
N ARG A 217 -10.79 0.94 -12.22
CA ARG A 217 -12.13 1.01 -11.61
C ARG A 217 -12.56 -0.34 -11.01
N THR A 218 -12.24 -1.43 -11.72
CA THR A 218 -12.53 -2.81 -11.30
C THR A 218 -11.47 -3.41 -10.37
N GLY A 219 -10.35 -2.73 -10.18
CA GLY A 219 -9.28 -3.12 -9.26
C GLY A 219 -9.58 -2.79 -7.79
N THR A 220 -8.66 -3.16 -6.91
CA THR A 220 -8.76 -3.04 -5.44
C THR A 220 -9.21 -1.65 -5.00
N TYR A 221 -8.51 -0.61 -5.45
CA TYR A 221 -8.78 0.75 -5.01
C TYR A 221 -9.94 1.43 -5.75
N GLY A 222 -10.22 1.04 -6.99
CA GLY A 222 -11.42 1.52 -7.69
C GLY A 222 -12.70 1.06 -7.00
N LYS A 223 -12.78 -0.23 -6.65
CA LYS A 223 -13.89 -0.80 -5.86
C LYS A 223 -14.03 -0.12 -4.49
N ALA A 224 -12.92 0.10 -3.80
CA ALA A 224 -12.93 0.77 -2.50
C ALA A 224 -13.42 2.24 -2.61
N LEU A 225 -13.01 2.97 -3.66
CA LEU A 225 -13.51 4.33 -3.90
C LEU A 225 -15.02 4.34 -4.20
N TYR A 226 -15.50 3.39 -5.01
CA TYR A 226 -16.93 3.24 -5.26
C TYR A 226 -17.72 2.97 -3.97
N ALA A 227 -17.23 2.06 -3.13
CA ALA A 227 -17.86 1.74 -1.86
C ALA A 227 -17.95 2.97 -0.94
N LEU A 228 -16.86 3.74 -0.83
CA LEU A 228 -16.84 4.99 -0.07
C LEU A 228 -17.88 6.00 -0.58
N ILE A 229 -17.99 6.17 -1.90
CA ILE A 229 -19.00 7.06 -2.51
C ILE A 229 -20.41 6.62 -2.12
N LYS A 230 -20.70 5.32 -2.17
CA LYS A 230 -22.01 4.78 -1.79
C LYS A 230 -22.32 4.94 -0.32
N GLU A 231 -21.34 4.73 0.55
CA GLU A 231 -21.46 4.97 1.99
C GLU A 231 -21.83 6.44 2.27
N GLN A 232 -21.15 7.39 1.64
CA GLN A 232 -21.44 8.82 1.82
C GLN A 232 -22.81 9.22 1.28
N GLN A 233 -23.21 8.71 0.12
CA GLN A 233 -24.53 8.97 -0.46
C GLN A 233 -25.65 8.43 0.43
N ALA A 234 -25.48 7.24 1.02
CA ALA A 234 -26.44 6.68 1.95
C ALA A 234 -26.56 7.54 3.21
N ALA A 235 -25.44 7.89 3.84
CA ALA A 235 -25.42 8.72 5.05
C ALA A 235 -26.05 10.10 4.84
N ALA A 236 -25.90 10.70 3.65
CA ALA A 236 -26.50 11.99 3.32
C ALA A 236 -28.03 11.93 3.12
N ASN A 237 -28.58 10.77 2.75
CA ASN A 237 -30.03 10.58 2.55
C ASN A 237 -30.76 10.26 3.87
N GLU A 238 -30.03 9.94 4.94
CA GLU A 238 -30.56 9.66 6.28
C GLU A 238 -30.62 10.93 7.17
N GLN A 239 -30.14 12.07 6.68
CA GLN A 239 -30.12 13.38 7.36
C GLN A 239 -31.18 14.33 6.77
#